data_AF-A0A2P4YLH4-F1
#
_entry.id   AF-A0A2P4YLH4-F1
#
_cell.length_a   1.000
_cell.length_b   1.000
_cell.length_c   1.000
_cell.angle_alpha   90.00
_cell.angle_beta   90.00
_cell.angle_gamma   90.00
#
_symmetry.space_group_name_H-M   'P 1'
#
loop_
_entity.id
_entity.type
_entity.pdbx_description
1 polymer ?
#
loop_
_entity_poly.entity_id
_entity_poly.type
_entity_poly.pdbx_seq_one_letter_code
_entity_poly.pdbx_strand_id
1 'polypeptide(L)'
;MFASTPLSLEFATQSGKGLIAFDNIVGGLCRGWLNDNPVDFCLEALNSVEKQYYVLSSLTSVVGWPSTPITATKIIVHPMNLKSNHWGVIIAKLRYIEAVHKMGVHIYMYEPLIDEEYHDDMEIEWDGITNKEGEVVKEEWVNAPQQPDFESCGVLVVSQAYSYVTENLQWQYSNVFKTNVKVMILQMLWMVLCNSRKRRLARSTVDKTKEINEQLHNQLK
;
A
#
# COMPACT_ATOMS: atom_id res chain seq x y z
N MET A 1 30.33 8.08 -14.60
CA MET A 1 29.07 7.37 -14.91
C MET A 1 28.01 7.52 -13.81
N PHE A 2 28.32 8.08 -12.64
CA PHE A 2 27.33 8.58 -11.68
C PHE A 2 27.22 10.10 -11.83
N ALA A 3 26.42 10.57 -12.80
CA ALA A 3 26.09 11.99 -12.89
C ALA A 3 25.20 12.36 -11.69
N SER A 4 25.26 13.60 -11.24
CA SER A 4 24.54 14.22 -10.11
C SER A 4 22.99 14.25 -10.21
N THR A 5 22.40 13.41 -11.06
CA THR A 5 20.98 13.41 -11.44
C THR A 5 20.06 12.33 -10.84
N PRO A 6 20.49 11.16 -10.32
CA PRO A 6 19.58 10.12 -9.82
C PRO A 6 18.67 10.57 -8.68
N LEU A 7 19.19 11.42 -7.79
CA LEU A 7 18.42 12.00 -6.67
C LEU A 7 17.30 12.95 -7.13
N SER A 8 17.36 13.43 -8.39
CA SER A 8 16.36 14.33 -8.98
C SER A 8 15.25 13.59 -9.74
N LEU A 9 15.16 12.26 -9.59
CA LEU A 9 14.21 11.43 -10.31
C LEU A 9 13.03 11.01 -9.42
N GLU A 10 11.86 11.05 -10.03
CA GLU A 10 10.63 10.47 -9.52
C GLU A 10 10.09 9.46 -10.53
N PHE A 11 9.33 8.51 -10.02
CA PHE A 11 8.65 7.51 -10.80
C PHE A 11 7.15 7.67 -10.56
N ALA A 12 6.38 7.65 -11.64
CA ALA A 12 4.93 7.71 -11.59
C ALA A 12 4.34 6.37 -12.02
N THR A 13 3.33 5.90 -11.28
CA THR A 13 2.48 4.77 -11.72
C THR A 13 1.88 5.05 -13.11
N GLN A 14 1.43 4.00 -13.81
CA GLN A 14 0.83 4.18 -15.15
C GLN A 14 -0.44 5.04 -15.14
N SER A 15 -1.20 5.01 -14.04
CA SER A 15 -2.36 5.88 -13.80
C SER A 15 -1.95 7.34 -13.53
N GLY A 16 -0.69 7.58 -13.15
CA GLY A 16 -0.17 8.87 -12.74
C GLY A 16 -0.57 9.30 -11.33
N LYS A 17 -1.31 8.47 -10.59
CA LYS A 17 -1.82 8.79 -9.24
C LYS A 17 -0.77 8.56 -8.15
N GLY A 18 0.02 7.49 -8.25
CA GLY A 18 1.14 7.21 -7.35
C GLY A 18 2.45 7.82 -7.85
N LEU A 19 3.20 8.45 -6.94
CA LEU A 19 4.54 8.99 -7.16
C LEU A 19 5.52 8.46 -6.11
N ILE A 20 6.72 8.06 -6.55
CA ILE A 20 7.81 7.66 -5.66
C ILE A 20 9.12 8.31 -6.07
N ALA A 21 9.77 8.97 -5.11
CA ALA A 21 11.07 9.58 -5.30
C ALA A 21 12.20 8.57 -5.03
N PHE A 22 13.37 8.82 -5.64
CA PHE A 22 14.51 7.90 -5.56
C PHE A 22 14.98 7.61 -4.13
N ASP A 23 14.88 8.59 -3.22
CA ASP A 23 15.21 8.44 -1.81
C ASP A 23 14.28 7.45 -1.08
N ASN A 24 12.99 7.43 -1.41
CA ASN A 24 12.03 6.47 -0.86
C ASN A 24 12.27 5.05 -1.41
N ILE A 25 12.78 4.92 -2.64
CA ILE A 25 13.22 3.64 -3.18
C ILE A 25 14.42 3.11 -2.40
N VAL A 26 15.47 3.92 -2.23
CA VAL A 26 16.72 3.46 -1.60
C VAL A 26 16.61 3.38 -0.08
N GLY A 27 15.98 4.38 0.54
CA GLY A 27 15.86 4.54 1.98
C GLY A 27 14.71 3.76 2.60
N GLY A 28 13.61 3.55 1.87
CA GLY A 28 12.50 2.72 2.30
C GLY A 28 12.59 1.32 1.70
N LEU A 29 12.29 1.20 0.41
CA LEU A 29 12.09 -0.09 -0.25
C LEU A 29 13.30 -1.02 -0.16
N CYS A 30 14.50 -0.53 -0.51
CA CYS A 30 15.72 -1.34 -0.43
C CYS A 30 16.15 -1.71 1.00
N ARG A 31 15.68 -0.97 2.02
CA ARG A 31 15.98 -1.25 3.43
C ARG A 31 14.96 -2.18 4.07
N GLY A 32 13.81 -2.40 3.45
CA GLY A 32 12.72 -3.24 3.97
C GLY A 32 11.75 -2.49 4.89
N TRP A 33 12.15 -1.36 5.48
CA TRP A 33 11.28 -0.51 6.29
C TRP A 33 10.49 0.45 5.40
N LEU A 34 9.25 0.08 5.07
CA LEU A 34 8.42 0.89 4.19
C LEU A 34 7.69 1.99 4.98
N ASN A 35 7.75 3.23 4.48
CA ASN A 35 6.84 4.30 4.88
C ASN A 35 5.63 4.34 3.92
N ASP A 36 4.76 5.35 4.07
CA ASP A 36 3.54 5.49 3.27
C ASP A 36 3.82 5.51 1.77
N ASN A 37 4.89 6.17 1.33
CA ASN A 37 5.16 6.40 -0.09
C ASN A 37 5.38 5.11 -0.91
N PRO A 38 6.30 4.18 -0.55
CA PRO A 38 6.45 2.90 -1.25
C PRO A 38 5.24 1.97 -1.08
N VAL A 39 4.50 2.01 0.05
CA VAL A 39 3.28 1.21 0.22
C VAL A 39 2.19 1.68 -0.73
N ASP A 40 1.80 2.96 -0.65
CA ASP A 40 0.76 3.55 -1.50
C ASP A 40 1.15 3.45 -2.99
N PHE A 41 2.43 3.67 -3.34
CA PHE A 41 2.90 3.54 -4.72
C PHE A 41 2.74 2.11 -5.25
N CYS A 42 3.20 1.11 -4.50
CA CYS A 42 3.16 -0.27 -4.96
C CYS A 42 1.72 -0.79 -5.06
N LEU A 43 0.85 -0.40 -4.11
CA LEU A 43 -0.57 -0.72 -4.18
C LEU A 43 -1.23 -0.05 -5.38
N GLU A 44 -1.06 1.26 -5.60
CA GLU A 44 -1.64 1.93 -6.78
C GLU A 44 -1.11 1.33 -8.10
N ALA A 45 0.14 0.87 -8.14
CA ALA A 45 0.69 0.19 -9.31
C ALA A 45 -0.04 -1.12 -9.66
N LEU A 46 -0.73 -1.76 -8.70
CA LEU A 46 -1.55 -2.96 -8.95
C LEU A 46 -2.79 -2.68 -9.82
N ASN A 47 -3.18 -1.42 -9.98
CA ASN A 47 -4.22 -1.01 -10.94
C ASN A 47 -3.83 -1.33 -12.40
N SER A 48 -2.52 -1.54 -12.67
CA SER A 48 -2.07 -2.04 -13.98
C SER A 48 -2.32 -3.54 -14.19
N VAL A 49 -2.58 -4.28 -13.10
CA VAL A 49 -2.84 -5.73 -13.09
C VAL A 49 -4.33 -6.03 -13.21
N GLU A 50 -5.18 -5.33 -12.45
CA GLU A 50 -6.65 -5.41 -12.51
C GLU A 50 -7.24 -4.01 -12.66
N LYS A 51 -8.13 -3.83 -13.65
CA LYS A 51 -8.72 -2.52 -13.99
C LYS A 51 -9.89 -2.14 -13.08
N GLN A 52 -10.49 -3.11 -12.39
CA GLN A 52 -11.58 -2.92 -11.43
C GLN A 52 -11.04 -2.92 -9.99
N TYR A 53 -9.96 -2.19 -9.78
CA TYR A 53 -9.21 -2.13 -8.53
C TYR A 53 -9.10 -0.68 -8.06
N TYR A 54 -9.26 -0.47 -6.76
CA TYR A 54 -9.18 0.86 -6.15
C TYR A 54 -8.37 0.81 -4.86
N VAL A 55 -7.46 1.76 -4.68
CA VAL A 55 -6.62 1.90 -3.49
C VAL A 55 -7.00 3.17 -2.75
N LEU A 56 -7.27 3.02 -1.46
CA LEU A 56 -7.34 4.13 -0.52
C LEU A 56 -5.93 4.52 -0.11
N SER A 57 -5.70 5.80 0.17
CA SER A 57 -4.41 6.22 0.71
C SER A 57 -4.25 5.68 2.12
N SER A 58 -3.02 5.41 2.55
CA SER A 58 -2.72 5.13 3.96
C SER A 58 -3.16 6.24 4.92
N LEU A 59 -3.38 7.45 4.39
CA LEU A 59 -3.85 8.62 5.13
C LEU A 59 -5.38 8.77 5.16
N THR A 60 -6.16 7.83 4.61
CA THR A 60 -7.62 7.96 4.48
C THR A 60 -8.32 8.23 5.82
N SER A 61 -7.90 7.60 6.92
CA SER A 61 -8.43 7.89 8.26
C SER A 61 -8.23 9.34 8.70
N VAL A 62 -7.19 10.01 8.19
CA VAL A 62 -6.85 11.41 8.52
C VAL A 62 -7.51 12.39 7.57
N VAL A 63 -7.52 12.10 6.26
CA VAL A 63 -8.03 13.02 5.22
C VAL A 63 -9.52 12.82 4.91
N GLY A 64 -10.12 11.76 5.44
CA GLY A 64 -11.50 11.38 5.21
C GLY A 64 -11.68 10.42 4.03
N TRP A 65 -12.83 9.75 4.04
CA TRP A 65 -13.22 8.79 3.01
C TRP A 65 -13.54 9.49 1.68
N PRO A 66 -13.13 8.89 0.54
CA PRO A 66 -13.43 9.46 -0.76
C PRO A 66 -14.95 9.50 -1.01
N SER A 67 -15.45 10.64 -1.48
CA SER A 67 -16.87 10.87 -1.77
C SER A 67 -17.30 10.38 -3.16
N THR A 68 -16.37 9.87 -3.97
CA THR A 68 -16.65 9.47 -5.35
C THR A 68 -17.26 8.07 -5.40
N PRO A 69 -18.40 7.86 -6.10
CA PRO A 69 -19.01 6.54 -6.22
C PRO A 69 -18.06 5.52 -6.86
N ILE A 70 -17.84 4.41 -6.18
CA ILE A 70 -16.94 3.34 -6.61
C ILE A 70 -17.72 2.30 -7.45
N THR A 71 -18.40 2.75 -8.50
CA THR A 71 -19.44 1.95 -9.18
C THR A 71 -18.94 0.91 -10.20
N ALA A 72 -17.62 0.74 -10.34
CA ALA A 72 -17.02 -0.25 -11.26
C ALA A 72 -15.88 -1.08 -10.63
N THR A 73 -15.74 -1.05 -9.30
CA THR A 73 -14.64 -1.72 -8.60
C THR A 73 -15.07 -3.09 -8.09
N LYS A 74 -14.19 -4.08 -8.28
CA LYS A 74 -14.27 -5.41 -7.69
C LYS A 74 -13.47 -5.52 -6.40
N ILE A 75 -12.39 -4.76 -6.27
CA ILE A 75 -11.47 -4.87 -5.13
C ILE A 75 -11.12 -3.46 -4.65
N ILE A 76 -11.40 -3.17 -3.38
CA ILE A 76 -10.88 -1.99 -2.68
C ILE A 76 -9.79 -2.45 -1.72
N VAL A 77 -8.66 -1.76 -1.72
CA VAL A 77 -7.56 -2.00 -0.78
C VAL A 77 -7.32 -0.75 0.05
N HIS A 78 -7.27 -0.93 1.36
CA HIS A 78 -6.94 0.10 2.32
C HIS A 78 -5.71 -0.31 3.13
N PRO A 79 -4.51 0.21 2.80
CA PRO A 79 -3.36 0.09 3.68
C PRO A 79 -3.58 0.96 4.92
N MET A 80 -3.15 0.48 6.08
CA MET A 80 -3.25 1.20 7.35
C MET A 80 -1.88 1.33 7.99
N ASN A 81 -1.45 2.57 8.24
CA ASN A 81 -0.24 2.87 9.01
C ASN A 81 -0.60 2.94 10.49
N LEU A 82 -0.58 1.78 11.14
CA LEU A 82 -0.97 1.58 12.52
C LEU A 82 0.11 2.17 13.44
N LYS A 83 -0.31 3.12 14.29
CA LYS A 83 0.55 3.82 15.27
C LYS A 83 1.84 4.41 14.70
N SER A 84 1.85 4.71 13.39
CA SER A 84 3.02 5.25 12.68
C SER A 84 4.26 4.34 12.68
N ASN A 85 4.11 3.05 12.97
CA ASN A 85 5.24 2.11 13.05
C ASN A 85 4.94 0.71 12.48
N HIS A 86 3.68 0.42 12.14
CA HIS A 86 3.26 -0.90 11.73
C HIS A 86 2.25 -0.83 10.57
N TRP A 87 2.16 -1.89 9.77
CA TRP A 87 1.30 -1.92 8.58
C TRP A 87 0.29 -3.05 8.63
N GLY A 88 -0.99 -2.68 8.56
CA GLY A 88 -2.11 -3.58 8.29
C GLY A 88 -2.74 -3.29 6.92
N VAL A 89 -3.62 -4.17 6.45
CA VAL A 89 -4.40 -3.93 5.23
C VAL A 89 -5.80 -4.52 5.32
N ILE A 90 -6.77 -3.73 4.87
CA ILE A 90 -8.15 -4.16 4.67
C ILE A 90 -8.39 -4.32 3.16
N ILE A 91 -8.92 -5.46 2.76
CA ILE A 91 -9.20 -5.79 1.36
C ILE A 91 -10.69 -6.11 1.24
N ALA A 92 -11.44 -5.24 0.58
CA ALA A 92 -12.85 -5.44 0.31
C ALA A 92 -13.06 -6.01 -1.10
N LYS A 93 -13.63 -7.22 -1.18
CA LYS A 93 -14.10 -7.82 -2.43
C LYS A 93 -15.57 -7.52 -2.64
N LEU A 94 -15.86 -6.86 -3.76
CA LEU A 94 -17.19 -6.46 -4.19
C LEU A 94 -17.67 -7.45 -5.26
N ARG A 95 -18.84 -8.05 -5.03
CA ARG A 95 -19.49 -8.96 -5.97
C ARG A 95 -20.93 -8.56 -6.19
N TYR A 96 -21.27 -8.20 -7.41
CA TYR A 96 -22.66 -8.01 -7.77
C TYR A 96 -23.37 -9.36 -7.93
N ILE A 97 -24.49 -9.54 -7.22
CA ILE A 97 -25.31 -10.75 -7.24
C ILE A 97 -26.58 -10.44 -8.04
N GLU A 98 -26.54 -10.76 -9.33
CA GLU A 98 -27.59 -10.43 -10.30
C GLU A 98 -28.97 -10.96 -9.90
N ALA A 99 -29.04 -12.20 -9.39
CA ALA A 99 -30.30 -12.87 -9.03
C ALA A 99 -31.13 -12.12 -7.97
N VAL A 100 -30.47 -11.37 -7.09
CA VAL A 100 -31.14 -10.58 -6.04
C VAL A 100 -30.92 -9.07 -6.23
N HIS A 101 -30.23 -8.67 -7.29
CA HIS A 101 -29.88 -7.28 -7.59
C HIS A 101 -29.16 -6.56 -6.43
N LYS A 102 -28.31 -7.29 -5.69
CA LYS A 102 -27.57 -6.77 -4.52
C LYS A 102 -26.06 -6.80 -4.72
N MET A 103 -25.36 -5.89 -4.07
CA MET A 103 -23.91 -5.93 -3.95
C MET A 103 -23.53 -6.73 -2.70
N GLY A 104 -22.85 -7.86 -2.88
CA GLY A 104 -22.17 -8.57 -1.81
C GLY A 104 -20.81 -7.93 -1.55
N VAL A 105 -20.46 -7.77 -0.28
CA VAL A 105 -19.16 -7.28 0.16
C VAL A 105 -18.57 -8.34 1.09
N HIS A 106 -17.32 -8.73 0.85
CA HIS A 106 -16.55 -9.59 1.75
C HIS A 106 -15.25 -8.87 2.08
N ILE A 107 -14.95 -8.78 3.37
CA ILE A 107 -13.82 -8.03 3.91
C ILE A 107 -12.79 -9.00 4.44
N TYR A 108 -11.54 -8.76 4.05
CA TYR A 108 -10.38 -9.48 4.55
C TYR A 108 -9.48 -8.49 5.27
N MET A 109 -9.22 -8.74 6.55
CA MET A 109 -8.27 -7.97 7.35
C MET A 109 -6.99 -8.77 7.52
N TYR A 110 -5.84 -8.11 7.35
CA TYR A 110 -4.54 -8.76 7.45
C TYR A 110 -3.55 -7.85 8.17
N GLU A 111 -3.02 -8.37 9.28
CA GLU A 111 -1.97 -7.77 10.09
C GLU A 111 -0.86 -8.83 10.30
N PRO A 112 0.37 -8.60 9.81
CA PRO A 112 1.43 -9.63 9.78
C PRO A 112 1.97 -10.16 11.13
N LEU A 113 1.71 -9.51 12.26
CA LEU A 113 2.12 -9.91 13.62
C LEU A 113 1.02 -10.69 14.35
N ILE A 114 -0.24 -10.50 13.97
CA ILE A 114 -1.41 -10.98 14.71
C ILE A 114 -1.40 -10.41 16.13
N ASP A 115 -1.18 -9.10 16.22
CA ASP A 115 -1.20 -8.35 17.47
C ASP A 115 -2.62 -7.85 17.75
N GLU A 116 -3.14 -8.18 18.94
CA GLU A 116 -4.51 -7.82 19.34
C GLU A 116 -4.74 -6.31 19.34
N GLU A 117 -3.73 -5.51 19.73
CA GLU A 117 -3.88 -4.05 19.80
C GLU A 117 -3.97 -3.42 18.40
N TYR A 118 -3.29 -4.00 17.41
CA TYR A 118 -3.41 -3.60 16.01
C TYR A 118 -4.71 -4.10 15.38
N HIS A 119 -5.19 -5.29 15.78
CA HIS A 119 -6.47 -5.79 15.34
C HIS A 119 -7.62 -4.89 15.79
N ASP A 120 -7.63 -4.48 17.07
CA ASP A 120 -8.64 -3.55 17.60
C ASP A 120 -8.67 -2.23 16.82
N ASP A 121 -7.49 -1.65 16.50
CA ASP A 121 -7.41 -0.43 15.69
C ASP A 121 -7.99 -0.60 14.28
N MET A 122 -7.76 -1.76 13.65
CA MET A 122 -8.30 -2.08 12.32
C MET A 122 -9.81 -2.33 12.34
N GLU A 123 -10.30 -3.00 13.38
CA GLU A 123 -11.73 -3.23 13.58
C GLU A 123 -12.45 -1.90 13.79
N ILE A 124 -11.90 -0.98 14.60
CA ILE A 124 -12.49 0.35 14.83
C ILE A 124 -12.60 1.17 13.53
N GLU A 125 -11.58 1.12 12.67
CA GLU A 125 -11.62 1.84 11.39
C GLU A 125 -12.73 1.30 10.46
N TRP A 126 -13.00 0.00 10.54
CA TRP A 126 -13.98 -0.66 9.69
C TRP A 126 -15.39 -0.74 10.33
N ASP A 127 -15.48 -0.62 11.66
CA ASP A 127 -16.71 -0.79 12.41
C ASP A 127 -17.82 0.17 11.93
N GLY A 128 -19.05 -0.34 11.93
CA GLY A 128 -20.23 0.40 11.49
C GLY A 128 -20.47 0.44 9.98
N ILE A 129 -19.63 -0.19 9.14
CA ILE A 129 -19.94 -0.37 7.72
C ILE A 129 -21.04 -1.43 7.56
N THR A 130 -22.27 -0.95 7.45
CA THR A 130 -23.44 -1.77 7.13
C THR A 130 -23.74 -1.74 5.64
N ASN A 131 -24.27 -2.84 5.11
CA ASN A 131 -24.85 -2.82 3.77
C ASN A 131 -26.11 -1.92 3.75
N LYS A 132 -26.71 -1.71 2.57
CA LYS A 132 -27.91 -0.86 2.44
C LYS A 132 -29.12 -1.34 3.26
N GLU A 133 -29.07 -2.56 3.80
CA GLU A 133 -30.11 -3.19 4.61
C GLU A 133 -29.80 -3.12 6.11
N GLY A 134 -28.71 -2.47 6.51
CA GLY A 134 -28.29 -2.37 7.90
C GLY A 134 -27.60 -3.63 8.43
N GLU A 135 -27.28 -4.60 7.57
CA GLU A 135 -26.56 -5.81 7.98
C GLU A 135 -25.05 -5.55 7.99
N VAL A 136 -24.37 -6.10 8.99
CA VAL A 136 -22.91 -6.05 9.11
C VAL A 136 -22.29 -6.80 7.92
N VAL A 137 -21.30 -6.17 7.30
CA VAL A 137 -20.56 -6.77 6.20
C VAL A 137 -19.76 -7.98 6.71
N LYS A 138 -19.67 -9.06 5.94
CA LYS A 138 -18.90 -10.25 6.35
C LYS A 138 -17.40 -9.92 6.41
N GLU A 139 -16.81 -10.11 7.58
CA GLU A 139 -15.39 -9.91 7.88
C GLU A 139 -14.65 -11.22 8.10
N GLU A 140 -13.40 -11.27 7.67
CA GLU A 140 -12.52 -12.42 7.80
C GLU A 140 -11.09 -11.98 8.10
N TRP A 141 -10.55 -12.46 9.22
CA TRP A 141 -9.15 -12.28 9.56
C TRP A 141 -8.27 -13.28 8.80
N VAL A 142 -7.29 -12.75 8.09
CA VAL A 142 -6.26 -13.54 7.43
C VAL A 142 -5.05 -13.62 8.36
N ASN A 143 -4.81 -14.81 8.92
CA ASN A 143 -3.77 -14.99 9.94
C ASN A 143 -2.42 -15.44 9.35
N ALA A 144 -2.29 -15.45 8.03
CA ALA A 144 -1.09 -15.94 7.36
C ALA A 144 -0.85 -15.26 6.00
N PRO A 145 0.44 -15.08 5.64
CA PRO A 145 1.62 -15.43 6.43
C PRO A 145 1.93 -14.42 7.54
N GLN A 146 2.64 -14.85 8.58
CA GLN A 146 3.20 -13.93 9.57
C GLN A 146 4.54 -13.36 9.12
N GLN A 147 4.87 -12.15 9.56
CA GLN A 147 6.18 -11.56 9.24
C GLN A 147 7.33 -12.27 9.98
N PRO A 148 8.49 -12.47 9.32
CA PRO A 148 9.65 -13.14 9.93
C PRO A 148 10.51 -12.25 10.83
N ASP A 149 10.17 -10.97 10.95
CA ASP A 149 10.88 -9.94 11.71
C ASP A 149 9.97 -8.76 12.03
N PHE A 150 10.52 -7.68 12.57
CA PHE A 150 9.78 -6.49 12.99
C PHE A 150 9.71 -5.39 11.92
N GLU A 151 10.22 -5.63 10.70
CA GLU A 151 10.38 -4.58 9.68
C GLU A 151 9.64 -4.90 8.37
N SER A 152 9.23 -6.16 8.17
CA SER A 152 8.68 -6.62 6.89
C SER A 152 7.20 -6.32 6.66
N CYS A 153 6.49 -5.74 7.63
CA CYS A 153 5.03 -5.59 7.61
C CYS A 153 4.52 -4.90 6.33
N GLY A 154 5.15 -3.79 5.91
CA GLY A 154 4.78 -3.09 4.68
C GLY A 154 4.97 -3.94 3.41
N VAL A 155 6.02 -4.76 3.36
CA VAL A 155 6.27 -5.69 2.23
C VAL A 155 5.20 -6.79 2.20
N LEU A 156 4.82 -7.31 3.36
CA LEU A 156 3.80 -8.36 3.46
C LEU A 156 2.41 -7.82 3.13
N VAL A 157 2.06 -6.61 3.56
CA VAL A 157 0.80 -5.94 3.19
C VAL A 157 0.67 -5.79 1.67
N VAL A 158 1.71 -5.31 0.98
CA VAL A 158 1.69 -5.19 -0.48
C VAL A 158 1.57 -6.56 -1.15
N SER A 159 2.31 -7.55 -0.65
CA SER A 159 2.27 -8.92 -1.17
C SER A 159 0.91 -9.57 -0.98
N GLN A 160 0.26 -9.30 0.16
CA GLN A 160 -1.08 -9.78 0.47
C GLN A 160 -2.11 -9.17 -0.49
N ALA A 161 -2.09 -7.85 -0.68
CA ALA A 161 -2.96 -7.19 -1.66
C ALA A 161 -2.76 -7.75 -3.06
N TYR A 162 -1.50 -7.96 -3.48
CA TYR A 162 -1.18 -8.58 -4.77
C TYR A 162 -1.78 -9.98 -4.93
N SER A 163 -1.73 -10.81 -3.88
CA SER A 163 -2.32 -12.17 -3.89
C SER A 163 -3.83 -12.14 -4.14
N TYR A 164 -4.55 -11.17 -3.54
CA TYR A 164 -5.99 -11.01 -3.72
C TYR A 164 -6.36 -10.45 -5.10
N VAL A 165 -5.56 -9.52 -5.62
CA VAL A 165 -5.71 -8.93 -6.95
C VAL A 165 -5.49 -9.97 -8.06
N THR A 166 -4.51 -10.84 -7.88
CA THR A 166 -4.18 -11.90 -8.87
C THR A 166 -4.95 -13.20 -8.66
N GLU A 167 -5.81 -13.26 -7.63
CA GLU A 167 -6.51 -14.48 -7.19
C GLU A 167 -5.59 -15.66 -6.88
N ASN A 168 -4.30 -15.40 -6.62
CA ASN A 168 -3.31 -16.40 -6.26
C ASN A 168 -3.11 -16.46 -4.74
N LEU A 169 -4.06 -17.10 -4.06
CA LEU A 169 -4.10 -17.19 -2.60
C LEU A 169 -3.20 -18.28 -2.01
N GLN A 170 -2.42 -19.00 -2.83
CA GLN A 170 -1.49 -20.04 -2.35
C GLN A 170 -0.46 -19.50 -1.35
N TRP A 171 -0.16 -18.20 -1.49
CA TRP A 171 0.67 -17.43 -0.58
C TRP A 171 0.23 -17.54 0.90
N GLN A 172 -1.07 -17.57 1.17
CA GLN A 172 -1.61 -17.60 2.54
C GLN A 172 -1.35 -18.92 3.27
N TYR A 173 -0.93 -19.96 2.55
CA TYR A 173 -0.57 -21.27 3.13
C TYR A 173 0.94 -21.44 3.31
N SER A 174 1.74 -20.43 2.99
CA SER A 174 3.19 -20.51 3.01
C SER A 174 3.78 -19.84 4.25
N ASN A 175 4.88 -20.40 4.77
CA ASN A 175 5.70 -19.69 5.74
C ASN A 175 6.60 -18.69 5.00
N VAL A 176 6.76 -17.50 5.56
CA VAL A 176 7.61 -16.45 5.00
C VAL A 176 8.88 -16.36 5.81
N PHE A 177 10.02 -16.47 5.13
CA PHE A 177 11.33 -16.27 5.71
C PHE A 177 11.95 -14.95 5.20
N LYS A 178 12.97 -14.46 5.89
CA LYS A 178 13.71 -13.24 5.49
C LYS A 178 14.23 -13.28 4.04
N THR A 179 14.56 -14.46 3.54
CA THR A 179 14.97 -14.64 2.13
C THR A 179 13.81 -14.41 1.16
N ASN A 180 12.59 -14.81 1.51
CA ASN A 180 11.40 -14.54 0.71
C ASN A 180 11.10 -13.03 0.68
N VAL A 181 11.22 -12.34 1.82
CA VAL A 181 11.04 -10.88 1.89
C VAL A 181 12.00 -10.15 0.95
N LYS A 182 13.28 -10.57 0.89
CA LYS A 182 14.23 -10.01 -0.08
C LYS A 182 13.78 -10.18 -1.53
N VAL A 183 13.18 -11.33 -1.86
CA VAL A 183 12.62 -11.57 -3.21
C VAL A 183 11.42 -10.65 -3.48
N MET A 184 10.53 -10.45 -2.50
CA MET A 184 9.40 -9.53 -2.63
C MET A 184 9.86 -8.09 -2.83
N ILE A 185 10.86 -7.63 -2.08
CA ILE A 185 11.47 -6.30 -2.26
C ILE A 185 12.03 -6.18 -3.68
N LEU A 186 12.69 -7.21 -4.21
CA LEU A 186 13.18 -7.20 -5.60
C LEU A 186 12.03 -7.13 -6.62
N GLN A 187 10.91 -7.82 -6.38
CA GLN A 187 9.72 -7.73 -7.22
C GLN A 187 9.08 -6.34 -7.18
N MET A 188 8.99 -5.73 -6.01
CA MET A 188 8.52 -4.35 -5.85
C MET A 188 9.47 -3.35 -6.53
N LEU A 189 10.79 -3.52 -6.39
CA LEU A 189 11.78 -2.71 -7.10
C LEU A 189 11.64 -2.84 -8.62
N TRP A 190 11.44 -4.06 -9.12
CA TRP A 190 11.16 -4.30 -10.52
C TRP A 190 9.89 -3.58 -10.98
N MET A 191 8.82 -3.65 -10.20
CA MET A 191 7.57 -2.93 -10.47
C MET A 191 7.81 -1.41 -10.54
N VAL A 192 8.54 -0.84 -9.58
CA VAL A 192 8.87 0.60 -9.56
C VAL A 192 9.74 0.97 -10.76
N LEU A 193 10.78 0.22 -11.08
CA LEU A 193 11.76 0.63 -12.10
C LEU A 193 11.31 0.32 -13.53
N CYS A 194 10.54 -0.74 -13.73
CA CYS A 194 10.18 -1.25 -15.05
C CYS A 194 8.73 -0.99 -15.43
N ASN A 195 7.82 -0.80 -14.46
CA ASN A 195 6.39 -0.58 -14.72
C ASN A 195 5.92 0.84 -14.36
N SER A 196 6.85 1.79 -14.27
CA SER A 196 6.54 3.19 -14.01
C SER A 196 7.04 4.12 -15.11
N ARG A 197 6.55 5.35 -15.10
CA ARG A 197 7.02 6.43 -15.95
C ARG A 197 8.02 7.26 -15.19
N LYS A 198 9.26 7.27 -15.67
CA LYS A 198 10.32 8.13 -15.12
C LYS A 198 10.03 9.60 -15.39
N ARG A 199 10.12 10.42 -14.35
CA ARG A 199 9.91 11.87 -14.38
C ARG A 199 11.09 12.57 -13.71
N ARG A 200 11.31 13.83 -14.07
CA ARG A 200 12.17 14.72 -13.29
C ARG A 200 11.33 15.29 -12.15
N LEU A 201 11.96 15.41 -10.98
CA LEU A 201 11.41 16.13 -9.85
C LEU A 201 10.95 17.53 -10.27
N ALA A 202 9.83 17.97 -9.70
CA ALA A 202 9.34 19.33 -9.93
C ALA A 202 10.42 20.34 -9.51
N ARG A 203 10.66 21.35 -10.34
CA ARG A 203 11.69 22.37 -10.09
C ARG A 203 11.52 23.04 -8.73
N SER A 204 10.28 23.31 -8.34
CA SER A 204 9.91 23.83 -7.02
C SER A 204 10.37 22.93 -5.86
N THR A 205 10.31 21.61 -6.04
CA THR A 205 10.77 20.65 -5.02
C THR A 205 12.29 20.67 -4.93
N VAL A 206 12.98 20.67 -6.09
CA VAL A 206 14.45 20.76 -6.15
C VAL A 206 14.96 22.03 -5.48
N ASP A 207 14.33 23.17 -5.77
CA ASP A 207 14.70 24.47 -5.21
C ASP A 207 14.50 24.49 -3.68
N LYS A 208 13.38 23.96 -3.18
CA LYS A 208 13.13 23.81 -1.73
C LYS A 208 14.14 22.90 -1.05
N THR A 209 14.47 21.75 -1.64
CA THR A 209 15.47 20.82 -1.07
C THR A 209 16.84 21.50 -0.96
N LYS A 210 17.20 22.31 -1.97
CA LYS A 210 18.43 23.09 -1.94
C LYS A 210 18.44 24.11 -0.80
N GLU A 211 17.35 24.88 -0.65
CA GLU A 211 17.20 25.87 0.42
C GLU A 211 17.30 25.22 1.82
N ILE A 212 16.60 24.11 2.04
CA ILE A 212 16.65 23.36 3.31
C ILE A 212 18.06 22.87 3.61
N ASN A 213 18.76 22.32 2.61
CA ASN A 213 20.14 21.84 2.78
C ASN A 213 21.10 22.99 3.13
N GLU A 214 20.92 24.17 2.52
CA GLU A 214 21.71 25.37 2.85
C GLU A 214 21.44 25.82 4.30
N GLN A 215 20.18 25.82 4.74
CA GLN A 215 19.81 26.14 6.12
C GLN A 215 20.41 25.15 7.13
N LEU A 216 20.29 23.84 6.87
CA LEU A 216 20.89 22.79 7.71
C LEU A 216 22.40 22.94 7.81
N HIS A 217 23.08 23.20 6.68
CA HIS A 217 24.53 23.40 6.69
C HIS A 217 24.96 24.63 7.50
N ASN A 218 24.15 25.68 7.54
CA ASN A 218 24.41 26.87 8.33
C ASN A 218 24.13 26.66 9.84
N GLN A 219 23.19 25.78 10.21
CA GLN A 219 22.89 25.45 11.61
C GLN A 219 23.86 24.43 12.22
N LEU A 220 24.49 23.60 11.39
CA LEU A 220 25.46 22.57 11.81
C LEU A 220 26.91 23.08 11.84
N LYS A 221 27.13 24.38 11.59
CA LYS A 221 28.41 25.09 11.79
C LYS A 221 28.37 25.84 13.11
#